data_AF-A0A653D3P5-F1
#
_entry.id   AF-A0A653D3P5-F1
#
_cell.length_a   1.000
_cell.length_b   1.000
_cell.length_c   1.000
_cell.angle_alpha   90.00
_cell.angle_beta   90.00
_cell.angle_gamma   90.00
#
_symmetry.space_group_name_H-M   'P 1'
#
loop_
_entity.id
_entity.type
_entity.pdbx_description
1 polymer ?
#
loop_
_entity_poly.entity_id
_entity_poly.type
_entity_poly.pdbx_seq_one_letter_code
_entity_poly.pdbx_strand_id
1 'polypeptide(L)'
;MEKSRWYDRLFGKRLIKCSSSSNTEDFDLVPTAEVLQEASYTGVYFSFANINRQNDEFVAKLRELYDRLKAERDGESGKKLEVVQVVMWAHNDNYGDFESSHRESLVGLPWFAMPFSEIELK
;
A
#
# COMPACT_ATOMS: atom_id res chain seq x y z
N MET A 1 3.77 12.21 27.20
CA MET A 1 3.83 12.34 25.73
C MET A 1 3.91 10.93 25.18
N GLU A 2 2.82 10.44 24.58
CA GLU A 2 2.75 9.06 24.09
C GLU A 2 3.74 8.91 22.92
N LYS A 3 4.64 7.92 22.99
CA LYS A 3 5.61 7.69 21.92
C LYS A 3 4.83 7.21 20.69
N SER A 4 4.80 8.03 19.64
CA SER A 4 4.21 7.65 18.36
C SER A 4 4.86 6.36 17.84
N ARG A 5 4.03 5.43 17.38
CA ARG A 5 4.47 4.11 16.89
C ARG A 5 5.29 4.31 15.61
N TRP A 6 6.24 3.41 15.34
CA TRP A 6 7.16 3.59 14.22
C TRP A 6 6.44 3.66 12.87
N TYR A 7 5.37 2.88 12.69
CA TYR A 7 4.60 2.87 11.46
C TYR A 7 3.72 4.11 11.28
N ASP A 8 3.25 4.75 12.37
CA ASP A 8 2.50 6.01 12.26
C ASP A 8 3.41 7.14 11.79
N ARG A 9 4.70 7.08 12.16
CA ARG A 9 5.71 8.04 11.71
C ARG A 9 6.16 7.81 10.28
N LEU A 10 6.07 6.57 9.80
CA LEU A 10 6.55 6.20 8.46
C LEU A 10 5.44 6.30 7.39
N PHE A 11 4.22 5.91 7.73
CA PHE A 11 3.12 5.81 6.77
C PHE A 11 1.94 6.76 7.05
N GLY A 12 2.05 7.56 8.11
CA GLY A 12 0.92 8.32 8.64
C GLY A 12 -0.05 7.45 9.43
N LYS A 13 -1.14 8.07 9.90
CA LYS A 13 -2.14 7.41 10.78
C LYS A 13 -3.17 6.58 10.04
N ARG A 14 -3.27 6.74 8.72
CA ARG A 14 -4.26 6.07 7.87
C ARG A 14 -3.59 5.50 6.63
N LEU A 15 -4.06 4.33 6.21
CA LEU A 15 -3.65 3.66 4.98
C LEU A 15 -4.84 3.52 4.04
N ILE A 16 -4.56 3.53 2.73
CA ILE A 16 -5.51 3.17 1.68
C ILE A 16 -5.65 1.65 1.63
N LYS A 17 -6.89 1.16 1.60
CA LYS A 17 -7.21 -0.23 1.29
C LYS A 17 -7.42 -0.37 -0.23
N CYS A 18 -6.40 -0.86 -0.93
CA CYS A 18 -6.38 -0.91 -2.40
C CYS A 18 -7.39 -1.89 -3.02
N SER A 19 -7.88 -2.84 -2.23
CA SER A 19 -8.86 -3.85 -2.64
C SER A 19 -10.31 -3.35 -2.61
N SER A 20 -10.57 -2.18 -2.04
CA SER A 20 -11.91 -1.59 -2.02
C SER A 20 -12.25 -1.02 -3.40
N SER A 21 -13.12 -1.72 -4.13
CA SER A 21 -13.68 -1.28 -5.41
C SER A 21 -14.97 -0.48 -5.21
N SER A 22 -15.00 0.48 -4.29
CA SER A 22 -16.16 1.35 -4.18
C SER A 22 -16.25 2.20 -5.46
N ASN A 23 -17.42 2.23 -6.10
CA ASN A 23 -17.73 3.08 -7.26
C ASN A 23 -17.71 4.59 -6.93
N THR A 24 -17.21 4.96 -5.76
CA THR A 24 -16.94 6.33 -5.32
C THR A 24 -15.49 6.65 -5.68
N GLU A 25 -15.22 7.90 -6.05
CA GLU A 25 -13.87 8.32 -6.43
C GLU A 25 -12.82 8.15 -5.31
N ASP A 26 -13.27 7.88 -4.08
CA ASP A 26 -12.47 7.74 -2.88
C ASP A 26 -12.20 6.28 -2.47
N PHE A 27 -10.96 6.02 -2.06
CA PHE A 27 -10.58 4.77 -1.40
C PHE A 27 -11.02 4.72 0.07
N ASP A 28 -11.28 3.51 0.55
CA ASP A 28 -11.42 3.27 1.99
C ASP A 28 -10.09 3.52 2.72
N LEU A 29 -10.13 4.40 3.72
CA LEU A 29 -9.01 4.69 4.60
C LEU A 29 -9.16 3.96 5.94
N VAL A 30 -8.20 3.09 6.25
CA VAL A 30 -8.15 2.33 7.51
C VAL A 30 -7.07 2.86 8.45
N PRO A 31 -7.22 2.76 9.79
CA PRO A 31 -6.16 3.12 10.72
C PRO A 31 -4.90 2.27 10.52
N THR A 32 -3.71 2.91 10.42
CA THR A 32 -2.43 2.21 10.23
C THR A 32 -2.18 1.17 11.33
N ALA A 33 -2.53 1.51 12.57
CA ALA A 33 -2.41 0.63 13.72
C ALA A 33 -3.25 -0.65 13.60
N GLU A 34 -4.46 -0.58 13.03
CA GLU A 34 -5.33 -1.76 12.86
C GLU A 34 -4.71 -2.79 11.91
N VAL A 35 -3.97 -2.31 10.91
CA VAL A 35 -3.31 -3.16 9.92
C VAL A 35 -2.01 -3.74 10.47
N LEU A 36 -1.13 -2.86 10.98
CA LEU A 36 0.28 -3.19 11.23
C LEU A 36 0.59 -3.63 12.67
N GLN A 37 -0.30 -3.41 13.64
CA GLN A 37 -0.08 -3.88 15.00
C GLN A 37 -0.03 -5.40 15.10
N GLU A 38 -0.87 -6.09 14.32
CA GLU A 38 -0.97 -7.55 14.27
C GLU A 38 -0.07 -8.19 13.19
N ALA A 39 0.64 -7.36 12.40
CA ALA A 39 1.52 -7.85 11.35
C ALA A 39 2.83 -8.38 11.95
N SER A 40 3.19 -9.62 11.63
CA SER A 40 4.49 -10.19 11.99
C SER A 40 5.61 -9.62 11.11
N TYR A 41 5.29 -9.32 9.87
CA TYR A 41 6.18 -8.70 8.90
C TYR A 41 5.46 -7.58 8.18
N THR A 42 6.17 -6.47 8.00
CA THR A 42 5.70 -5.36 7.17
C THR A 42 6.60 -5.25 5.95
N GLY A 43 6.06 -5.56 4.78
CA GLY A 43 6.71 -5.31 3.50
C GLY A 43 6.46 -3.86 3.09
N VAL A 44 7.52 -3.14 2.69
CA VAL A 44 7.39 -1.80 2.12
C VAL A 44 7.70 -1.88 0.64
N TYR A 45 6.69 -1.64 -0.19
CA TYR A 45 6.83 -1.71 -1.65
C TYR A 45 6.93 -0.31 -2.22
N PHE A 46 8.12 0.08 -2.66
CA PHE A 46 8.33 1.33 -3.39
C PHE A 46 8.02 1.13 -4.86
N SER A 47 7.03 1.86 -5.38
CA SER A 47 6.59 1.77 -6.78
C SER A 47 6.61 3.15 -7.44
N PHE A 48 6.39 3.20 -8.75
CA PHE A 48 6.13 4.46 -9.46
C PHE A 48 4.75 4.40 -10.10
N ALA A 49 3.98 5.49 -10.03
CA ALA A 49 2.58 5.50 -10.47
C ALA A 49 2.38 5.23 -11.97
N ASN A 50 3.41 5.50 -12.80
CA ASN A 50 3.28 5.65 -14.25
C ASN A 50 4.28 4.84 -15.10
N ILE A 51 4.87 3.77 -14.56
CA ILE A 51 5.67 2.84 -15.37
C ILE A 51 4.69 1.92 -16.12
N ASN A 52 4.74 1.93 -17.46
CA ASN A 52 3.91 1.13 -18.37
C ASN A 52 3.41 -0.20 -17.76
N ARG A 53 2.14 -0.21 -17.31
CA ARG A 53 1.52 -1.31 -16.54
C ARG A 53 1.30 -2.61 -17.31
N GLN A 54 1.61 -2.62 -18.61
CA GLN A 54 1.21 -3.74 -19.47
C GLN A 54 1.97 -5.05 -19.20
N ASN A 55 3.00 -5.06 -18.33
CA ASN A 55 3.70 -6.28 -17.91
C ASN A 55 4.50 -6.06 -16.60
N ASP A 56 3.84 -5.64 -15.52
CA ASP A 56 4.53 -5.57 -14.22
C ASP A 56 4.65 -6.99 -13.61
N GLU A 57 5.64 -7.75 -14.11
CA GLU A 57 5.99 -9.09 -13.62
C GLU A 57 6.29 -9.08 -12.12
N PHE A 58 6.83 -7.96 -11.60
CA PHE A 58 7.11 -7.82 -10.18
C PHE A 58 5.82 -7.77 -9.36
N VAL A 59 4.85 -6.94 -9.75
CA VAL A 59 3.54 -6.88 -9.07
C VAL A 59 2.83 -8.24 -9.13
N ALA A 60 2.93 -8.95 -10.25
CA ALA A 60 2.37 -10.31 -10.37
C ALA A 60 2.99 -11.29 -9.38
N LYS A 61 4.33 -11.34 -9.30
CA LYS A 61 5.06 -12.20 -8.35
C LYS A 61 4.81 -11.80 -6.89
N LEU A 62 4.73 -10.51 -6.61
CA LEU A 62 4.44 -10.01 -5.27
C LEU A 62 3.04 -10.39 -4.82
N ARG A 63 2.05 -10.32 -5.73
CA ARG A 63 0.68 -10.81 -5.47
C ARG A 63 0.68 -12.30 -5.16
N GLU A 64 1.34 -13.11 -5.99
CA GLU A 64 1.44 -14.56 -5.76
C GLU A 64 2.04 -14.87 -4.39
N LEU A 65 3.13 -14.19 -4.01
CA LEU A 65 3.75 -14.32 -2.70
C LEU A 65 2.79 -13.92 -1.56
N TYR A 66 2.11 -12.78 -1.71
CA TYR A 66 1.20 -12.25 -0.71
C TYR A 66 0.00 -13.18 -0.48
N ASP A 67 -0.60 -13.67 -1.56
CA ASP A 67 -1.76 -14.58 -1.52
C ASP A 67 -1.36 -15.94 -0.91
N ARG A 68 -0.19 -16.49 -1.28
CA ARG A 68 0.34 -17.72 -0.68
C ARG A 68 0.52 -17.57 0.83
N LEU A 69 1.16 -16.50 1.28
CA LEU A 69 1.39 -16.25 2.71
C LEU A 69 0.09 -15.97 3.48
N LYS A 70 -0.92 -15.39 2.82
CA LYS A 70 -2.25 -15.26 3.42
C LYS A 70 -2.99 -16.59 3.54
N ALA A 71 -2.88 -17.48 2.56
CA ALA A 71 -3.53 -18.79 2.60
C ALA A 71 -2.94 -19.73 3.67
N GLU A 72 -1.62 -19.66 3.90
CA GLU A 72 -0.92 -20.41 4.96
C GLU A 72 -1.35 -20.01 6.38
N ARG A 73 -2.05 -18.87 6.54
CA ARG A 73 -2.53 -18.34 7.82
C ARG A 73 -3.61 -19.20 8.48
N ASP A 74 -4.40 -19.94 7.70
CA ASP A 74 -5.50 -20.76 8.21
C ASP A 74 -5.00 -22.06 8.88
N GLY A 75 -3.69 -22.35 8.83
CA GLY A 75 -3.02 -23.50 9.46
C GLY A 75 -2.08 -23.10 10.60
N GLU A 76 -2.62 -22.91 11.80
CA GLU A 76 -1.97 -23.07 13.12
C GLU A 76 -0.72 -22.25 13.52
N SER A 77 -0.02 -21.50 12.65
CA SER A 77 1.15 -20.70 13.07
C SER A 77 1.51 -19.50 12.17
N GLY A 78 0.56 -19.03 11.37
CA GLY A 78 0.81 -18.11 10.27
C GLY A 78 1.32 -16.73 10.68
N LYS A 79 2.62 -16.49 10.48
CA LYS A 79 3.21 -15.13 10.52
C LYS A 79 2.48 -14.25 9.50
N LYS A 80 1.93 -13.13 9.94
CA LYS A 80 1.14 -12.23 9.09
C LYS A 80 2.05 -11.24 8.36
N LEU A 81 2.15 -11.38 7.03
CA LEU A 81 2.75 -10.35 6.18
C LEU A 81 1.66 -9.34 5.78
N GLU A 82 1.91 -8.06 6.04
CA GLU A 82 1.17 -6.96 5.42
C GLU A 82 2.12 -6.13 4.56
N VAL A 83 1.66 -5.74 3.38
CA VAL A 83 2.43 -4.90 2.46
C VAL A 83 1.82 -3.50 2.46
N VAL A 84 2.68 -2.49 2.57
CA VAL A 84 2.34 -1.07 2.38
C VAL A 84 3.11 -0.55 1.18
N GLN A 85 2.38 -0.16 0.14
CA GLN A 85 2.94 0.45 -1.05
C GLN A 85 3.16 1.94 -0.85
N VAL A 86 4.36 2.40 -1.16
CA VAL A 86 4.77 3.81 -1.18
C VAL A 86 5.00 4.18 -2.64
N VAL A 87 4.09 4.97 -3.19
CA VAL A 87 4.16 5.41 -4.58
C VAL A 87 5.07 6.62 -4.68
N MET A 88 6.10 6.52 -5.52
CA MET A 88 7.11 7.54 -5.78
C MET A 88 6.88 8.20 -7.14
N TRP A 89 7.47 9.36 -7.33
CA TRP A 89 7.35 10.20 -8.52
C TRP A 89 8.72 10.47 -9.13
N ALA A 90 8.85 10.34 -10.44
CA ALA A 90 10.08 10.75 -11.12
C ALA A 90 10.01 12.26 -11.40
N HIS A 91 11.11 12.98 -11.14
CA HIS A 91 11.22 14.44 -11.36
C HIS A 91 10.96 14.90 -12.81
N ASN A 92 10.89 13.98 -13.78
CA ASN A 92 10.71 14.27 -15.20
C ASN A 92 9.27 14.02 -15.70
N ASP A 93 8.36 13.67 -14.80
CA ASP A 93 6.96 13.38 -15.14
C ASP A 93 6.19 14.69 -15.32
N ASN A 94 6.02 15.07 -16.59
CA ASN A 94 5.32 16.27 -17.03
C ASN A 94 3.79 16.07 -16.97
N TYR A 95 3.27 15.67 -15.81
CA TYR A 95 1.87 15.28 -15.65
C TYR A 95 1.15 16.21 -14.67
N GLY A 96 -0.04 16.66 -15.06
CA GLY A 96 -0.83 17.63 -14.31
C GLY A 96 -1.68 17.06 -13.17
N ASP A 97 -1.80 15.72 -13.06
CA ASP A 97 -2.64 15.08 -12.06
C ASP A 97 -1.96 13.84 -11.43
N PHE A 98 -1.13 14.10 -10.41
CA PHE A 98 -0.44 13.09 -9.63
C PHE A 98 -1.40 12.25 -8.77
N GLU A 99 -2.48 12.84 -8.26
CA GLU A 99 -3.41 12.15 -7.38
C GLU A 99 -4.24 11.11 -8.13
N SER A 100 -4.71 11.43 -9.33
CA SER A 100 -5.39 10.46 -10.20
C SER A 100 -4.44 9.33 -10.61
N SER A 101 -3.21 9.66 -11.01
CA SER A 101 -2.19 8.65 -11.38
C SER A 101 -1.86 7.72 -10.23
N HIS A 102 -1.73 8.28 -9.01
CA HIS A 102 -1.56 7.54 -7.77
C HIS A 102 -2.70 6.56 -7.58
N ARG A 103 -3.93 7.06 -7.66
CA ARG A 103 -5.12 6.27 -7.43
C ARG A 103 -5.23 5.11 -8.40
N GLU A 104 -5.10 5.38 -9.70
CA GLU A 104 -5.15 4.36 -10.73
C GLU A 104 -4.09 3.26 -10.51
N SER A 105 -2.94 3.59 -9.92
CA SER A 105 -1.86 2.62 -9.67
C SER A 105 -2.17 1.62 -8.57
N LEU A 106 -3.18 1.90 -7.74
CA LEU A 106 -3.52 1.11 -6.56
C LEU A 106 -4.74 0.23 -6.78
N VAL A 107 -5.60 0.54 -7.76
CA VAL A 107 -6.89 -0.15 -7.93
C VAL A 107 -6.72 -1.66 -8.06
N GLY A 108 -7.41 -2.40 -7.20
CA GLY A 108 -7.50 -3.86 -7.26
C GLY A 108 -6.32 -4.60 -6.62
N LEU A 109 -5.31 -3.90 -6.10
CA LEU A 109 -4.19 -4.54 -5.38
C LEU A 109 -4.64 -5.13 -4.03
N PRO A 110 -4.06 -6.25 -3.58
CA PRO A 110 -4.55 -6.96 -2.40
C PRO A 110 -4.02 -6.39 -1.07
N TRP A 111 -3.15 -5.39 -1.14
CA TRP A 111 -2.42 -4.80 -0.02
C TRP A 111 -2.84 -3.35 0.26
N PHE A 112 -2.09 -2.67 1.14
CA PHE A 112 -2.35 -1.30 1.55
C PHE A 112 -1.41 -0.33 0.85
N ALA A 113 -1.77 0.95 0.82
CA ALA A 113 -0.88 1.99 0.32
C ALA A 113 -0.90 3.22 1.23
N MET A 114 0.20 3.97 1.20
CA MET A 114 0.26 5.26 1.87
C MET A 114 -0.60 6.29 1.11
N PRO A 115 -1.44 7.08 1.78
CA PRO A 115 -2.19 8.15 1.13
C PRO A 115 -1.27 9.19 0.48
N PHE A 116 -1.73 9.78 -0.64
CA PHE A 116 -0.96 10.82 -1.33
C PHE A 116 -0.61 12.00 -0.40
N SER A 117 -1.52 12.39 0.48
CA SER A 117 -1.33 13.47 1.45
C SER A 117 -0.24 13.21 2.50
N GLU A 118 0.21 11.97 2.66
CA GLU A 118 1.28 11.61 3.61
C GLU A 118 2.66 11.52 2.92
N ILE A 119 2.73 11.69 1.59
CA ILE A 119 3.99 11.60 0.80
C ILE A 119 4.86 12.86 0.95
N GLU A 120 4.24 14.02 1.20
CA GLU A 120 4.96 15.21 1.62
C GLU A 120 5.46 15.02 3.05
N LEU A 121 6.68 14.49 3.19
CA LEU A 121 7.40 14.45 4.46
C LEU A 121 7.47 15.89 5.02
N LYS A 122 6.75 16.14 6.11
CA LYS A 122 6.83 17.38 6.89
C LYS A 122 8.22 17.59 7.52
#